data_AF-A0A0J7KGM5-F1
#
_entry.id   AF-A0A0J7KGM5-F1
#
_cell.length_a   1.000
_cell.length_b   1.000
_cell.length_c   1.000
_cell.angle_alpha   90.00
_cell.angle_beta   90.00
_cell.angle_gamma   90.00
#
_symmetry.space_group_name_H-M   'P 1'
#
loop_
_entity.id
_entity.type
_entity.pdbx_description
1 polymer ?
#
loop_
_entity_poly.entity_id
_entity_poly.type
_entity_poly.pdbx_seq_one_letter_code
_entity_poly.pdbx_strand_id
1 'polypeptide(L)'
;MLSLLLPGQAYTYYGEEIAMLDAKINWDKTIDPMGCARGIKEYEYFSRDPARTPMQWDSKTSAGFSTNETTYLPVHYNYKNHNVETQQSKNLKTYKELAILRKRPVFMNGDYEFTSLNNDRVLVLKRFLKNYTLDPEELYIIVVNLGLRSEKINLTSVYPNLDETLEIVVASSNAIRNTDVVPRDNFILTPNAAFVLRGQEEKKETSTDPSTTIRDESTTSPIETTTPTESTTKKGKENSTAPSVSSTKDPDNAASNSTPEFQIMIGAIITVIASYKLYK
;
A
#
# COMPACT_ATOMS: atom_id res chain seq x y z
N MET A 1 -2.44 3.06 -8.72
CA MET A 1 -1.46 1.94 -8.76
C MET A 1 -1.85 0.82 -7.79
N LEU A 2 -1.94 1.07 -6.49
CA LEU A 2 -2.30 0.05 -5.48
C LEU A 2 -3.61 -0.68 -5.80
N SER A 3 -4.73 0.03 -6.01
CA SER A 3 -6.04 -0.58 -6.33
C SER A 3 -5.97 -1.63 -7.46
N LEU A 4 -5.19 -1.35 -8.52
CA LEU A 4 -5.05 -2.25 -9.67
C LEU A 4 -4.02 -3.36 -9.50
N LEU A 5 -3.13 -3.31 -8.51
CA LEU A 5 -2.05 -4.29 -8.35
C LEU A 5 -2.15 -5.09 -7.05
N LEU A 6 -3.15 -4.83 -6.21
CA LEU A 6 -3.52 -5.69 -5.10
C LEU A 6 -4.21 -6.97 -5.58
N PRO A 7 -4.11 -8.07 -4.80
CA PRO A 7 -4.89 -9.28 -5.08
C PRO A 7 -6.39 -9.02 -5.00
N GLY A 8 -7.20 -9.82 -5.69
CA GLY A 8 -8.65 -9.77 -5.63
C GLY A 8 -9.31 -9.02 -6.79
N GLN A 9 -10.36 -8.24 -6.52
CA GLN A 9 -11.07 -7.44 -7.52
C GLN A 9 -10.71 -5.97 -7.37
N ALA A 10 -10.40 -5.32 -8.48
CA ALA A 10 -10.23 -3.87 -8.52
C ALA A 10 -11.56 -3.21 -8.90
N TYR A 11 -11.88 -2.12 -8.20
CA TYR A 11 -13.03 -1.27 -8.49
C TYR A 11 -12.50 0.13 -8.80
N THR A 12 -13.10 0.76 -9.81
CA THR A 12 -12.75 2.10 -10.27
C THR A 12 -14.04 2.89 -10.41
N TYR A 13 -14.11 4.05 -9.78
CA TYR A 13 -15.17 5.02 -10.01
C TYR A 13 -14.85 5.85 -11.26
N TYR A 14 -15.87 6.22 -12.04
CA TYR A 14 -15.63 6.93 -13.31
C TYR A 14 -14.88 8.24 -13.04
N GLY A 15 -13.88 8.53 -13.87
CA GLY A 15 -13.05 9.72 -13.71
C GLY A 15 -11.79 9.50 -12.88
N GLU A 16 -11.69 8.43 -12.07
CA GLU A 16 -10.45 8.11 -11.34
C GLU A 16 -9.28 7.83 -12.29
N GLU A 17 -9.53 7.23 -13.45
CA GLU A 17 -8.53 6.90 -14.45
C GLU A 17 -7.88 8.14 -15.09
N ILE A 18 -8.58 9.27 -15.08
CA ILE A 18 -8.04 10.58 -15.48
C ILE A 18 -7.73 11.47 -14.28
N ALA A 19 -8.01 11.04 -13.04
CA ALA A 19 -7.96 11.83 -11.81
C ALA A 19 -8.87 13.07 -11.87
N MET A 20 -10.16 12.88 -12.16
CA MET A 20 -11.17 13.94 -12.00
C MET A 20 -11.20 14.41 -10.54
N LEU A 21 -11.38 15.73 -10.38
CA LEU A 21 -11.53 16.38 -9.09
C LEU A 21 -12.99 16.73 -8.86
N ASP A 22 -13.37 16.79 -7.59
CA ASP A 22 -14.67 17.28 -7.16
C ASP A 22 -14.87 18.73 -7.62
N ALA A 23 -16.06 19.01 -8.17
CA ALA A 23 -16.41 20.38 -8.56
C ALA A 23 -17.08 21.12 -7.41
N LYS A 24 -16.81 22.43 -7.31
CA LYS A 24 -17.58 23.30 -6.42
C LYS A 24 -19.00 23.47 -6.98
N ILE A 25 -20.00 22.98 -6.25
CA ILE A 25 -21.42 23.11 -6.59
C ILE A 25 -22.04 24.15 -5.65
N ASN A 26 -22.65 25.19 -6.21
CA ASN A 26 -23.38 26.18 -5.41
C ASN A 26 -24.73 25.61 -4.93
N TRP A 27 -25.26 26.15 -3.84
CA TRP A 27 -26.54 25.73 -3.26
C TRP A 27 -27.70 25.73 -4.29
N ASP A 28 -27.79 26.77 -5.12
CA ASP A 28 -28.83 26.90 -6.15
C ASP A 28 -28.75 25.84 -7.27
N LYS A 29 -27.62 25.13 -7.36
CA LYS A 29 -27.38 24.04 -8.31
C LYS A 29 -27.33 22.67 -7.64
N THR A 30 -27.47 22.60 -6.33
CA THR A 30 -27.47 21.33 -5.59
C THR A 30 -28.78 20.59 -5.87
N ILE A 31 -28.67 19.34 -6.29
CA ILE A 31 -29.82 18.47 -6.60
C ILE A 31 -29.84 17.21 -5.73
N ASP A 32 -28.74 16.89 -5.03
CA ASP A 32 -28.69 15.74 -4.12
C ASP A 32 -29.72 15.90 -2.99
N PRO A 33 -30.70 14.98 -2.84
CA PRO A 33 -31.68 15.05 -1.77
C PRO A 33 -31.05 15.16 -0.37
N MET A 34 -29.90 14.54 -0.14
CA MET A 34 -29.19 14.64 1.14
C MET A 34 -28.63 16.04 1.41
N GLY A 35 -28.08 16.70 0.39
CA GLY A 35 -27.62 18.09 0.49
C GLY A 35 -28.81 19.05 0.65
N CYS A 36 -29.85 18.87 -0.17
CA CYS A 36 -31.06 19.68 -0.13
C CYS A 36 -31.76 19.62 1.25
N ALA A 37 -31.85 18.44 1.87
CA ALA A 37 -32.46 18.27 3.19
C ALA A 37 -31.72 19.01 4.32
N ARG A 38 -30.44 19.35 4.12
CA ARG A 38 -29.59 20.03 5.11
C ARG A 38 -29.63 21.54 5.02
N GLY A 39 -30.07 22.08 3.89
CA GLY A 39 -30.19 23.52 3.68
C GLY A 39 -28.87 24.22 3.34
N ILE A 40 -28.98 25.49 2.97
CA ILE A 40 -27.89 26.34 2.43
C ILE A 40 -26.63 26.41 3.31
N LYS A 41 -26.75 26.20 4.63
CA LYS A 41 -25.62 26.32 5.56
C LYS A 41 -24.74 25.08 5.64
N GLU A 42 -25.30 23.90 5.34
CA GLU A 42 -24.63 22.63 5.58
C GLU A 42 -24.53 21.74 4.33
N TYR A 43 -25.18 22.11 3.23
CA TYR A 43 -25.28 21.25 2.04
C TYR A 43 -23.94 20.74 1.52
N GLU A 44 -22.87 21.54 1.60
CA GLU A 44 -21.52 21.16 1.12
C GLU A 44 -20.98 19.92 1.83
N TYR A 45 -21.31 19.70 3.10
CA TYR A 45 -20.84 18.55 3.87
C TYR A 45 -21.60 17.25 3.58
N PHE A 46 -22.80 17.35 3.00
CA PHE A 46 -23.70 16.22 2.81
C PHE A 46 -24.04 15.92 1.36
N SER A 47 -23.87 16.89 0.46
CA SER A 47 -24.13 16.70 -0.96
C SER A 47 -23.04 15.86 -1.60
N ARG A 48 -23.45 14.87 -2.38
CA ARG A 48 -22.58 14.02 -3.20
C ARG A 48 -22.42 14.56 -4.62
N ASP A 49 -23.08 15.67 -4.96
CA ASP A 49 -23.03 16.27 -6.29
C ASP A 49 -21.62 16.63 -6.78
N PRO A 50 -20.67 17.09 -5.93
CA PRO A 50 -19.29 17.36 -6.36
C PRO A 50 -18.61 16.18 -7.06
N ALA A 51 -18.87 14.95 -6.60
CA ALA A 51 -18.32 13.72 -7.16
C ALA A 51 -19.15 13.17 -8.34
N ARG A 52 -20.32 13.75 -8.63
CA ARG A 52 -21.25 13.30 -9.68
C ARG A 52 -21.25 14.18 -10.92
N THR A 53 -20.26 15.07 -11.03
CA THR A 53 -20.19 15.96 -12.19
C THR A 53 -19.96 15.17 -13.48
N PRO A 54 -20.43 15.69 -14.63
CA PRO A 54 -20.30 14.98 -15.89
C PRO A 54 -18.84 14.64 -16.24
N MET A 55 -18.65 13.48 -16.89
CA MET A 55 -17.34 13.01 -17.35
C MET A 55 -16.68 14.00 -18.32
N GLN A 56 -15.37 14.18 -18.17
CA GLN A 56 -14.59 15.14 -18.97
C GLN A 56 -13.95 14.42 -20.16
N TRP A 57 -14.66 14.32 -21.29
CA TRP A 57 -14.16 13.63 -22.49
C TRP A 57 -13.15 14.47 -23.27
N ASP A 58 -13.51 15.70 -23.59
CA ASP A 58 -12.72 16.60 -24.41
C ASP A 58 -12.82 18.07 -23.94
N SER A 59 -12.25 19.00 -24.71
CA SER A 59 -12.27 20.45 -24.42
C SER A 59 -13.47 21.20 -25.00
N LYS A 60 -14.43 20.50 -25.62
CA LYS A 60 -15.60 21.10 -26.29
C LYS A 60 -16.72 21.42 -25.28
N THR A 61 -17.88 21.84 -25.79
CA THR A 61 -19.07 22.14 -24.99
C THR A 61 -19.34 21.03 -23.97
N SER A 62 -19.56 21.41 -22.71
CA SER A 62 -19.79 20.50 -21.59
C SER A 62 -18.78 19.33 -21.51
N ALA A 63 -17.51 19.60 -21.82
CA ALA A 63 -16.44 18.62 -21.90
C ALA A 63 -16.72 17.40 -22.81
N GLY A 64 -17.53 17.59 -23.84
CA GLY A 64 -17.94 16.52 -24.74
C GLY A 64 -18.98 15.57 -24.15
N PHE A 65 -19.44 15.79 -22.91
CA PHE A 65 -20.52 15.01 -22.30
C PHE A 65 -21.89 15.29 -22.96
N SER A 66 -22.10 16.53 -23.41
CA SER A 66 -23.33 16.96 -24.07
C SER A 66 -23.03 18.04 -25.11
N THR A 67 -23.88 18.13 -26.14
CA THR A 67 -23.86 19.25 -27.08
C THR A 67 -24.51 20.52 -26.49
N ASN A 68 -25.24 20.40 -25.38
CA ASN A 68 -25.87 21.53 -24.69
C ASN A 68 -24.86 22.25 -23.80
N GLU A 69 -24.99 23.58 -23.70
CA GLU A 69 -24.14 24.42 -22.84
C GLU A 69 -24.34 24.16 -21.35
N THR A 70 -25.53 23.69 -20.97
CA THR A 70 -25.91 23.39 -19.58
C THR A 70 -26.28 21.92 -19.42
N THR A 71 -25.77 21.31 -18.36
CA THR A 71 -26.03 19.93 -17.94
C THR A 71 -26.74 19.89 -16.59
N TYR A 72 -27.18 18.70 -16.15
CA TYR A 72 -27.88 18.50 -14.88
C TYR A 72 -27.04 18.90 -13.64
N LEU A 73 -25.72 18.75 -13.73
CA LEU A 73 -24.72 19.31 -12.82
C LEU A 73 -23.64 20.03 -13.65
N PRO A 74 -23.03 21.11 -13.15
CA PRO A 74 -21.97 21.80 -13.87
C PRO A 74 -20.74 20.89 -14.07
N VAL A 75 -20.07 21.06 -15.20
CA VAL A 75 -18.79 20.40 -15.47
C VAL A 75 -17.68 21.12 -14.70
N HIS A 76 -16.69 20.37 -14.19
CA HIS A 76 -15.55 20.96 -13.48
C HIS A 76 -14.77 21.94 -14.38
N TYR A 77 -14.40 23.11 -13.84
CA TYR A 77 -13.82 24.22 -14.63
C TYR A 77 -12.50 23.90 -15.35
N ASN A 78 -11.76 22.90 -14.88
CA ASN A 78 -10.47 22.49 -15.47
C ASN A 78 -10.60 21.62 -16.73
N TYR A 79 -11.83 21.25 -17.16
CA TYR A 79 -12.05 20.25 -18.22
C TYR A 79 -11.35 20.58 -19.54
N LYS A 80 -11.10 21.86 -19.82
CA LYS A 80 -10.38 22.30 -21.03
C LYS A 80 -8.95 21.76 -21.10
N ASN A 81 -8.30 21.58 -19.94
CA ASN A 81 -6.90 21.17 -19.82
C ASN A 81 -6.73 19.79 -19.16
N HIS A 82 -7.81 19.22 -18.63
CA HIS A 82 -7.83 17.96 -17.92
C HIS A 82 -9.06 17.17 -18.36
N ASN A 83 -8.87 16.24 -19.29
CA ASN A 83 -9.95 15.43 -19.90
C ASN A 83 -9.34 14.17 -20.51
N VAL A 84 -10.17 13.25 -21.00
CA VAL A 84 -9.72 11.99 -21.60
C VAL A 84 -8.74 12.20 -22.76
N GLU A 85 -8.97 13.15 -23.65
CA GLU A 85 -8.06 13.45 -24.78
C GLU A 85 -6.67 13.88 -24.29
N THR A 86 -6.61 14.81 -23.32
CA THR A 86 -5.35 15.36 -22.79
C THR A 86 -4.61 14.42 -21.84
N GLN A 87 -5.30 13.43 -21.27
CA GLN A 87 -4.72 12.49 -20.31
C GLN A 87 -4.15 11.21 -20.97
N GLN A 88 -4.29 11.03 -22.30
CA GLN A 88 -3.78 9.85 -23.03
C GLN A 88 -2.28 9.57 -22.83
N SER A 89 -1.49 10.59 -22.48
CA SER A 89 -0.06 10.50 -22.18
C SER A 89 0.29 10.67 -20.69
N LYS A 90 -0.71 10.75 -19.81
CA LYS A 90 -0.59 11.03 -18.37
C LYS A 90 -1.28 9.95 -17.53
N ASN A 91 -2.24 10.31 -16.68
CA ASN A 91 -2.87 9.38 -15.74
C ASN A 91 -3.58 8.22 -16.46
N LEU A 92 -4.24 8.50 -17.59
CA LEU A 92 -4.93 7.47 -18.36
C LEU A 92 -3.94 6.49 -18.99
N LYS A 93 -2.75 6.95 -19.41
CA LYS A 93 -1.66 6.08 -19.89
C LYS A 93 -1.27 5.10 -18.79
N THR A 94 -0.91 5.62 -17.62
CA THR A 94 -0.54 4.80 -16.45
C THR A 94 -1.65 3.84 -16.07
N TYR A 95 -2.91 4.28 -16.05
CA TYR A 95 -4.06 3.42 -15.74
C TYR A 95 -4.19 2.26 -16.74
N LYS A 96 -4.08 2.54 -18.05
CA LYS A 96 -4.13 1.52 -19.12
C LYS A 96 -2.98 0.53 -19.00
N GLU A 97 -1.75 1.01 -18.76
CA GLU A 97 -0.58 0.16 -18.55
C GLU A 97 -0.77 -0.78 -17.35
N LEU A 98 -1.28 -0.26 -16.23
CA LEU A 98 -1.59 -1.06 -15.04
C LEU A 98 -2.71 -2.07 -15.29
N ALA A 99 -3.76 -1.70 -16.03
CA ALA A 99 -4.86 -2.60 -16.36
C ALA A 99 -4.42 -3.75 -17.28
N ILE A 100 -3.48 -3.50 -18.19
CA ILE A 100 -2.84 -4.54 -18.99
C ILE A 100 -1.96 -5.42 -18.09
N LEU A 101 -1.12 -4.80 -17.26
CA LEU A 101 -0.20 -5.50 -16.36
C LEU A 101 -0.93 -6.42 -15.39
N ARG A 102 -2.08 -6.01 -14.86
CA ARG A 102 -2.93 -6.82 -13.96
C ARG A 102 -3.34 -8.17 -14.56
N LYS A 103 -3.35 -8.31 -15.89
CA LYS A 103 -3.68 -9.58 -16.58
C LYS A 103 -2.52 -10.59 -16.56
N ARG A 104 -1.35 -10.24 -16.02
CA ARG A 104 -0.24 -11.20 -15.88
C ARG A 104 -0.54 -12.21 -14.78
N PRO A 105 -0.07 -13.47 -14.92
CA PRO A 105 -0.28 -14.52 -13.93
C PRO A 105 0.11 -14.12 -12.51
N VAL A 106 1.21 -13.38 -12.34
CA VAL A 106 1.65 -12.89 -11.02
C VAL A 106 0.62 -11.97 -10.34
N PHE A 107 -0.12 -11.16 -11.10
CA PHE A 107 -1.11 -10.25 -10.51
C PHE A 107 -2.47 -10.94 -10.30
N MET A 108 -2.81 -11.93 -11.12
CA MET A 108 -4.05 -12.71 -11.00
C MET A 108 -3.98 -13.76 -9.89
N ASN A 109 -2.87 -14.52 -9.84
CA ASN A 109 -2.74 -15.73 -9.04
C ASN A 109 -1.54 -15.71 -8.08
N GLY A 110 -0.64 -14.73 -8.22
CA GLY A 110 0.56 -14.64 -7.40
C GLY A 110 0.27 -14.13 -6.00
N ASP A 111 1.14 -14.55 -5.08
CA ASP A 111 1.18 -14.11 -3.69
C ASP A 111 1.65 -12.65 -3.60
N TYR A 112 1.58 -12.13 -2.37
CA TYR A 112 1.95 -10.76 -2.07
C TYR A 112 2.56 -10.61 -0.68
N GLU A 113 3.44 -9.64 -0.54
CA GLU A 113 4.04 -9.22 0.73
C GLU A 113 4.04 -7.70 0.83
N PHE A 114 3.84 -7.17 2.04
CA PHE A 114 3.94 -5.75 2.32
C PHE A 114 5.11 -5.47 3.25
N THR A 115 5.79 -4.36 2.98
CA THR A 115 6.76 -3.76 3.90
C THR A 115 6.73 -2.25 3.74
N SER A 116 7.41 -1.55 4.64
CA SER A 116 7.55 -0.10 4.61
C SER A 116 9.01 0.30 4.72
N LEU A 117 9.33 1.48 4.19
CA LEU A 117 10.64 2.11 4.29
C LEU A 117 10.48 3.55 4.80
N ASN A 118 11.60 4.10 5.27
CA ASN A 118 11.72 5.52 5.63
C ASN A 118 10.70 6.00 6.67
N ASN A 119 10.51 5.22 7.74
CA ASN A 119 9.53 5.48 8.80
C ASN A 119 8.10 5.57 8.25
N ASP A 120 7.67 4.53 7.55
CA ASP A 120 6.32 4.36 6.98
C ASP A 120 5.89 5.37 5.90
N ARG A 121 6.81 6.21 5.41
CA ARG A 121 6.52 7.13 4.30
C ARG A 121 6.50 6.45 2.95
N VAL A 122 7.15 5.29 2.82
CA VAL A 122 7.18 4.54 1.57
C VAL A 122 6.56 3.17 1.81
N LEU A 123 5.49 2.87 1.10
CA LEU A 123 4.87 1.56 1.06
C LEU A 123 5.52 0.74 -0.06
N VAL A 124 5.87 -0.50 0.25
CA VAL A 124 6.40 -1.45 -0.73
C VAL A 124 5.51 -2.69 -0.75
N LEU A 125 4.96 -2.99 -1.92
CA LEU A 125 4.18 -4.20 -2.19
C LEU A 125 4.98 -5.08 -3.13
N LYS A 126 5.35 -6.28 -2.69
CA LYS A 126 5.93 -7.32 -3.54
C LYS A 126 4.81 -8.21 -4.05
N ARG A 127 4.80 -8.50 -5.35
CA ARG A 127 3.94 -9.50 -6.00
C ARG A 127 4.85 -10.55 -6.64
N PHE A 128 4.59 -11.82 -6.36
CA PHE A 128 5.43 -12.91 -6.85
C PHE A 128 4.62 -14.18 -7.11
N LEU A 129 5.07 -14.98 -8.07
CA LEU A 129 4.45 -16.26 -8.37
C LEU A 129 5.54 -17.34 -8.48
N LYS A 130 5.51 -18.30 -7.55
CA LYS A 130 6.45 -19.43 -7.52
C LYS A 130 5.99 -20.54 -8.43
N ASN A 131 6.94 -21.27 -9.02
CA ASN A 131 6.71 -22.51 -9.78
C ASN A 131 5.73 -22.36 -10.96
N TYR A 132 5.74 -21.21 -11.65
CA TYR A 132 4.96 -21.06 -12.85
C TYR A 132 5.62 -21.80 -14.01
N THR A 133 4.93 -22.76 -14.60
CA THR A 133 5.48 -23.71 -15.58
C THR A 133 5.84 -23.10 -16.94
N LEU A 134 5.46 -21.84 -17.19
CA LEU A 134 5.57 -21.19 -18.50
C LEU A 134 6.54 -19.99 -18.56
N ASP A 135 6.98 -19.46 -17.42
CA ASP A 135 7.92 -18.33 -17.34
C ASP A 135 8.80 -18.49 -16.08
N PRO A 136 10.06 -18.00 -16.09
CA PRO A 136 10.85 -17.89 -14.86
C PRO A 136 10.08 -17.05 -13.82
N GLU A 137 10.33 -17.29 -12.53
CA GLU A 137 9.61 -16.66 -11.42
C GLU A 137 9.35 -15.16 -11.67
N GLU A 138 8.08 -14.80 -11.89
CA GLU A 138 7.67 -13.42 -12.11
C GLU A 138 7.62 -12.70 -10.75
N LEU A 139 8.44 -11.67 -10.58
CA LEU A 139 8.50 -10.85 -9.38
C LEU A 139 8.40 -9.37 -9.75
N TYR A 140 7.48 -8.69 -9.07
CA TYR A 140 7.27 -7.25 -9.19
C TYR A 140 7.31 -6.58 -7.83
N ILE A 141 8.00 -5.45 -7.75
CA ILE A 141 8.07 -4.58 -6.57
C ILE A 141 7.37 -3.27 -6.88
N ILE A 142 6.25 -3.01 -6.22
CA ILE A 142 5.50 -1.77 -6.32
C ILE A 142 5.95 -0.88 -5.16
N VAL A 143 6.58 0.24 -5.47
CA VAL A 143 7.08 1.21 -4.50
C VAL A 143 6.25 2.47 -4.59
N VAL A 144 5.62 2.87 -3.49
CA VAL A 144 4.75 4.04 -3.42
C VAL A 144 5.27 4.99 -2.33
N ASN A 145 5.71 6.17 -2.72
CA ASN A 145 6.01 7.24 -1.78
C ASN A 145 4.69 7.91 -1.35
N LEU A 146 4.26 7.67 -0.11
CA LEU A 146 3.09 8.30 0.50
C LEU A 146 3.44 9.63 1.20
N GLY A 147 4.72 10.00 1.22
CA GLY A 147 5.22 11.23 1.80
C GLY A 147 5.07 12.44 0.88
N LEU A 148 5.07 13.63 1.50
CA LEU A 148 5.00 14.93 0.82
C LEU A 148 6.38 15.44 0.37
N ARG A 149 7.44 14.64 0.50
CA ARG A 149 8.81 14.96 0.08
C ARG A 149 9.40 13.81 -0.72
N SER A 150 10.46 14.09 -1.50
CA SER A 150 11.20 13.04 -2.18
C SER A 150 11.86 12.11 -1.17
N GLU A 151 11.80 10.82 -1.41
CA GLU A 151 12.36 9.80 -0.53
C GLU A 151 13.43 8.99 -1.29
N LYS A 152 14.56 8.74 -0.62
CA LYS A 152 15.59 7.83 -1.11
C LYS A 152 15.19 6.41 -0.77
N ILE A 153 15.16 5.53 -1.77
CA ILE A 153 14.72 4.15 -1.63
C ILE A 153 15.93 3.22 -1.65
N ASN A 154 16.00 2.33 -0.67
CA ASN A 154 16.96 1.23 -0.60
C ASN A 154 16.20 -0.08 -0.33
N LEU A 155 16.00 -0.87 -1.38
CA LEU A 155 15.27 -2.14 -1.31
C LEU A 155 16.12 -3.29 -0.76
N THR A 156 17.45 -3.17 -0.73
CA THR A 156 18.35 -4.21 -0.19
C THR A 156 18.06 -4.49 1.29
N SER A 157 17.61 -3.47 2.04
CA SER A 157 17.23 -3.60 3.45
C SER A 157 16.08 -4.57 3.71
N VAL A 158 15.20 -4.77 2.72
CA VAL A 158 14.00 -5.62 2.82
C VAL A 158 14.05 -6.84 1.89
N TYR A 159 14.73 -6.73 0.75
CA TYR A 159 14.89 -7.78 -0.27
C TYR A 159 16.36 -7.92 -0.67
N PRO A 160 17.21 -8.56 0.16
CA PRO A 160 18.66 -8.62 -0.06
C PRO A 160 19.11 -9.51 -1.22
N ASN A 161 18.23 -10.38 -1.75
CA ASN A 161 18.56 -11.28 -2.86
C ASN A 161 17.98 -10.82 -4.21
N LEU A 162 17.33 -9.65 -4.25
CA LEU A 162 16.75 -9.08 -5.45
C LEU A 162 17.87 -8.59 -6.41
N ASP A 163 17.68 -8.64 -7.73
CA ASP A 163 18.67 -8.15 -8.70
C ASP A 163 19.22 -6.75 -8.36
N GLU A 164 20.50 -6.50 -8.68
CA GLU A 164 21.14 -5.20 -8.44
C GLU A 164 20.44 -4.05 -9.17
N THR A 165 19.85 -4.33 -10.34
CA THR A 165 19.13 -3.37 -11.15
C THR A 165 17.74 -3.89 -11.48
N LEU A 166 16.75 -2.99 -11.46
CA LEU A 166 15.35 -3.31 -11.65
C LEU A 166 14.79 -2.52 -12.83
N GLU A 167 14.00 -3.18 -13.66
CA GLU A 167 13.29 -2.56 -14.78
C GLU A 167 12.07 -1.77 -14.25
N ILE A 168 11.93 -0.51 -14.64
CA ILE A 168 10.72 0.28 -14.41
C ILE A 168 9.69 -0.09 -15.48
N VAL A 169 8.72 -0.94 -15.12
CA VAL A 169 7.64 -1.36 -16.02
C VAL A 169 6.57 -0.28 -16.13
N VAL A 170 6.20 0.34 -15.01
CA VAL A 170 5.22 1.44 -14.98
C VAL A 170 5.68 2.51 -14.00
N ALA A 171 5.55 3.76 -14.40
CA ALA A 171 5.78 4.93 -13.53
C ALA A 171 4.52 5.78 -13.45
N SER A 172 4.25 6.35 -12.28
CA SER A 172 3.21 7.39 -12.15
C SER A 172 3.60 8.66 -12.92
N SER A 173 2.60 9.43 -13.32
CA SER A 173 2.79 10.64 -14.16
C SER A 173 3.65 11.73 -13.52
N ASN A 174 3.72 11.76 -12.19
CA ASN A 174 4.55 12.67 -11.38
C ASN A 174 5.93 12.09 -11.00
N ALA A 175 6.24 10.85 -11.39
CA ALA A 175 7.53 10.25 -11.11
C ALA A 175 8.60 10.78 -12.08
N ILE A 176 9.72 11.26 -11.55
CA ILE A 176 10.87 11.67 -12.36
C ILE A 176 11.76 10.45 -12.58
N ARG A 177 12.04 10.14 -13.84
CA ARG A 177 12.98 9.08 -14.23
C ARG A 177 13.79 9.50 -15.47
N ASN A 178 15.07 9.15 -15.49
CA ASN A 178 15.97 9.41 -16.61
C ASN A 178 16.19 8.17 -17.48
N THR A 179 15.93 7.00 -16.92
CA THR A 179 16.19 5.68 -17.49
C THR A 179 14.99 4.76 -17.24
N ASP A 180 14.92 3.66 -17.97
CA ASP A 180 13.93 2.60 -17.75
C ASP A 180 14.38 1.57 -16.71
N VAL A 181 15.49 1.82 -16.02
CA VAL A 181 16.01 0.98 -14.93
C VAL A 181 16.42 1.82 -13.73
N VAL A 182 16.36 1.23 -12.53
CA VAL A 182 16.86 1.80 -11.28
C VAL A 182 17.74 0.80 -10.54
N PRO A 183 18.81 1.26 -9.85
CA PRO A 183 19.55 0.39 -8.94
C PRO A 183 18.68 0.06 -7.72
N ARG A 184 18.81 -1.16 -7.19
CA ARG A 184 18.01 -1.67 -6.06
C ARG A 184 18.26 -0.90 -4.75
N ASP A 185 19.48 -0.45 -4.54
CA ASP A 185 19.97 0.10 -3.27
C ASP A 185 19.83 1.62 -3.16
N ASN A 186 19.65 2.32 -4.29
CA ASN A 186 19.75 3.77 -4.33
C ASN A 186 19.03 4.45 -5.51
N PHE A 187 17.74 4.72 -5.36
CA PHE A 187 17.02 5.63 -6.25
C PHE A 187 16.12 6.59 -5.49
N ILE A 188 15.74 7.70 -6.13
CA ILE A 188 14.87 8.72 -5.53
C ILE A 188 13.47 8.60 -6.13
N LEU A 189 12.46 8.61 -5.27
CA LEU A 189 11.06 8.66 -5.66
C LEU A 189 10.45 10.00 -5.22
N THR A 190 9.87 10.74 -6.16
CA THR A 190 9.25 12.04 -5.92
C THR A 190 8.03 11.94 -4.98
N PRO A 191 7.56 13.05 -4.39
CA PRO A 191 6.38 13.03 -3.52
C PRO A 191 5.16 12.43 -4.22
N ASN A 192 4.42 11.57 -3.52
CA ASN A 192 3.21 10.92 -4.04
C ASN A 192 3.41 10.09 -5.32
N ALA A 193 4.67 9.78 -5.68
CA ALA A 193 4.98 9.03 -6.89
C ALA A 193 5.08 7.53 -6.60
N ALA A 194 4.95 6.74 -7.66
CA ALA A 194 5.05 5.30 -7.56
C ALA A 194 5.74 4.68 -8.79
N PHE A 195 6.48 3.62 -8.53
CA PHE A 195 7.06 2.74 -9.55
C PHE A 195 6.53 1.32 -9.39
N VAL A 196 6.32 0.67 -10.53
CA VAL A 196 6.22 -0.79 -10.64
C VAL A 196 7.52 -1.27 -11.24
N LEU A 197 8.29 -1.99 -10.43
CA LEU A 197 9.60 -2.50 -10.77
C LEU A 197 9.50 -4.01 -11.05
N ARG A 198 10.27 -4.50 -12.01
CA ARG A 198 10.42 -5.93 -12.30
C ARG A 198 11.87 -6.35 -12.06
N GLY A 199 12.04 -7.53 -11.47
CA GLY A 199 13.35 -8.16 -11.23
C GLY A 199 13.18 -9.63 -10.87
N GLN A 200 14.27 -10.26 -10.43
CA GLN A 200 14.34 -11.64 -9.97
C GLN A 200 15.03 -11.71 -8.59
N GLU A 201 14.81 -12.82 -7.88
CA GLU A 201 15.56 -13.14 -6.67
C GLU A 201 16.54 -14.27 -6.98
N GLU A 202 17.82 -14.07 -6.64
CA GLU A 202 18.82 -15.13 -6.76
C GLU A 202 18.44 -16.31 -5.84
N LYS A 203 18.33 -17.50 -6.43
CA LYS A 203 18.15 -18.72 -5.65
C LYS A 203 19.46 -19.01 -4.92
N LYS A 204 19.42 -19.02 -3.58
CA LYS A 204 20.47 -19.68 -2.81
C LYS A 204 20.52 -21.14 -3.24
N GLU A 205 21.52 -21.50 -4.02
CA GLU A 205 21.87 -22.90 -4.22
C GLU A 205 22.13 -23.47 -2.82
N THR A 206 21.23 -24.35 -2.37
CA THR A 206 21.53 -25.19 -1.23
C THR A 206 22.53 -26.20 -1.78
N SER A 207 23.81 -25.95 -1.54
CA SER A 207 24.88 -26.89 -1.87
C SER A 207 24.63 -28.18 -1.08
N THR A 208 23.97 -29.15 -1.70
CA THR A 208 24.05 -30.54 -1.26
C THR A 208 25.48 -31.00 -1.52
N ASP A 209 26.22 -31.14 -0.43
CA ASP A 209 27.59 -31.65 -0.37
C ASP A 209 27.67 -33.03 -1.07
N PRO A 210 28.65 -33.29 -1.96
CA PRO A 210 28.74 -34.56 -2.66
C PRO A 210 29.43 -35.63 -1.80
N SER A 211 28.80 -36.81 -1.75
CA SER A 211 29.38 -38.11 -1.42
C SER A 211 30.03 -38.30 -0.04
N THR A 212 29.37 -39.10 0.79
CA THR A 212 30.07 -40.12 1.58
C THR A 212 29.51 -41.48 1.20
N THR A 213 30.16 -42.11 0.22
CA THR A 213 30.00 -43.53 -0.11
C THR A 213 30.67 -44.33 1.01
N ILE A 214 29.90 -44.83 1.97
CA ILE A 214 30.37 -45.89 2.87
C ILE A 214 29.74 -47.21 2.43
N ARG A 215 30.63 -48.15 2.13
CA ARG A 215 30.34 -49.57 1.88
C ARG A 215 29.89 -50.21 3.19
N ASP A 216 28.72 -50.82 3.20
CA ASP A 216 28.31 -51.75 4.26
C ASP A 216 29.01 -53.10 4.04
N GLU A 217 29.88 -53.46 4.98
CA GLU A 217 30.22 -54.84 5.30
C GLU A 217 29.63 -55.16 6.68
N SER A 218 28.90 -56.28 6.73
CA SER A 218 28.34 -56.89 7.92
C SER A 218 29.42 -57.33 8.92
N THR A 219 29.11 -57.34 10.22
CA THR A 219 29.39 -58.43 11.21
C THR A 219 29.00 -57.99 12.64
N THR A 220 27.95 -58.64 13.16
CA THR A 220 27.75 -59.23 14.51
C THR A 220 28.03 -58.46 15.82
N SER A 221 26.99 -58.43 16.68
CA SER A 221 26.96 -58.05 18.11
C SER A 221 27.84 -58.93 19.02
N PRO A 222 28.14 -58.55 20.30
CA PRO A 222 27.14 -58.67 21.39
C PRO A 222 27.16 -57.61 22.53
N ILE A 223 25.94 -57.36 23.04
CA ILE A 223 25.45 -57.26 24.44
C ILE A 223 26.39 -56.79 25.58
N GLU A 224 25.95 -55.75 26.31
CA GLU A 224 25.81 -55.57 27.79
C GLU A 224 25.83 -54.06 28.11
N THR A 225 25.24 -53.43 29.14
CA THR A 225 24.17 -53.64 30.14
C THR A 225 24.11 -52.31 30.95
N THR A 226 22.95 -51.96 31.55
CA THR A 226 22.68 -50.91 32.59
C THR A 226 22.80 -49.43 32.14
N THR A 227 21.76 -48.59 31.97
CA THR A 227 20.65 -48.07 32.85
C THR A 227 21.11 -47.28 34.11
N PRO A 228 20.30 -46.35 34.64
CA PRO A 228 20.36 -44.91 34.36
C PRO A 228 20.51 -44.07 35.65
N THR A 229 20.72 -42.75 35.57
CA THR A 229 20.18 -41.87 36.61
C THR A 229 19.77 -40.51 36.06
N GLU A 230 18.60 -40.15 36.53
CA GLU A 230 17.65 -39.14 36.12
C GLU A 230 17.79 -37.89 37.00
N SER A 231 17.06 -36.84 36.60
CA SER A 231 16.36 -35.92 37.53
C SER A 231 17.20 -34.76 38.10
N THR A 232 16.70 -33.53 38.30
CA THR A 232 15.56 -32.76 37.76
C THR A 232 15.75 -31.31 38.20
N THR A 233 15.34 -30.38 37.35
CA THR A 233 14.54 -29.17 37.61
C THR A 233 14.31 -28.72 39.06
N LYS A 234 14.47 -27.41 39.33
CA LYS A 234 13.40 -26.60 39.94
C LYS A 234 13.56 -25.09 39.76
N LYS A 235 12.40 -24.46 39.85
CA LYS A 235 11.92 -23.16 39.36
C LYS A 235 11.40 -22.36 40.55
N GLY A 236 11.35 -21.03 40.43
CA GLY A 236 10.48 -20.15 41.23
C GLY A 236 11.22 -18.95 41.81
N LYS A 237 10.60 -17.80 42.13
CA LYS A 237 9.30 -17.17 41.80
C LYS A 237 9.37 -15.75 42.41
N GLU A 238 8.59 -14.84 41.83
CA GLU A 238 8.13 -13.49 42.22
C GLU A 238 8.27 -13.02 43.70
N ASN A 239 8.46 -11.70 43.94
CA ASN A 239 7.38 -10.75 44.29
C ASN A 239 7.83 -9.30 44.63
N SER A 240 6.89 -8.37 44.43
CA SER A 240 6.90 -6.92 44.71
C SER A 240 6.80 -6.53 46.19
N THR A 241 7.18 -5.30 46.57
CA THR A 241 6.31 -4.33 47.34
C THR A 241 6.92 -2.91 47.45
N ALA A 242 6.07 -1.87 47.41
CA ALA A 242 6.25 -0.53 48.01
C ALA A 242 5.57 -0.50 49.42
N PRO A 243 5.34 0.60 50.19
CA PRO A 243 5.48 2.07 49.95
C PRO A 243 5.97 2.91 51.17
N SER A 244 6.03 4.26 51.06
CA SER A 244 5.55 5.24 52.07
C SER A 244 5.80 6.71 51.67
N VAL A 245 5.00 7.61 52.24
CA VAL A 245 4.68 9.01 51.86
C VAL A 245 5.23 10.01 52.89
N SER A 246 5.57 11.24 52.46
CA SER A 246 5.60 12.46 53.30
C SER A 246 5.41 13.72 52.45
N SER A 247 4.69 14.70 52.99
CA SER A 247 4.08 15.88 52.33
C SER A 247 4.59 17.21 52.88
N THR A 248 4.71 18.25 52.04
CA THR A 248 4.45 19.66 52.41
C THR A 248 4.07 20.48 51.17
N LYS A 249 3.11 21.41 51.36
CA LYS A 249 2.36 22.19 50.36
C LYS A 249 3.03 23.53 50.01
N ASP A 250 2.89 23.94 48.75
CA ASP A 250 2.81 25.34 48.29
C ASP A 250 1.42 25.57 47.66
N PRO A 251 0.83 26.79 47.70
CA PRO A 251 -0.53 27.01 47.22
C PRO A 251 -0.64 27.51 45.77
N ASP A 252 -1.72 27.03 45.16
CA ASP A 252 -2.60 27.70 44.19
C ASP A 252 -2.16 27.86 42.73
N ASN A 253 -2.36 26.76 42.01
CA ASN A 253 -2.77 26.75 40.61
C ASN A 253 -3.95 25.75 40.47
N ALA A 254 -5.16 26.23 40.17
CA ALA A 254 -6.33 25.47 39.71
C ALA A 254 -7.14 26.41 38.80
N ALA A 255 -7.18 26.24 37.47
CA ALA A 255 -7.86 25.20 36.69
C ALA A 255 -9.37 25.11 36.97
N SER A 256 -10.21 25.48 36.00
CA SER A 256 -10.96 24.52 35.16
C SER A 256 -12.21 25.14 34.52
N ASN A 257 -12.38 24.94 33.20
CA ASN A 257 -13.48 24.16 32.62
C ASN A 257 -13.59 24.40 31.11
N SER A 258 -12.96 23.50 30.34
CA SER A 258 -13.40 23.20 28.97
C SER A 258 -13.44 21.69 28.83
N THR A 259 -14.65 21.16 28.65
CA THR A 259 -14.99 19.74 28.49
C THR A 259 -14.41 19.14 27.20
N PRO A 260 -14.04 17.84 27.17
CA PRO A 260 -13.41 17.20 26.03
C PRO A 260 -14.36 16.25 25.29
N GLU A 261 -14.72 16.57 24.04
CA GLU A 261 -15.21 15.56 23.09
C GLU A 261 -14.69 15.88 21.68
N PHE A 262 -13.41 15.61 21.43
CA PHE A 262 -12.88 15.54 20.06
C PHE A 262 -11.56 14.75 19.98
N GLN A 263 -11.53 13.50 20.48
CA GLN A 263 -10.42 12.58 20.21
C GLN A 263 -10.86 11.11 20.18
N ILE A 264 -11.80 10.77 19.30
CA ILE A 264 -12.01 9.36 18.89
C ILE A 264 -12.36 9.38 17.41
N MET A 265 -11.37 9.30 16.52
CA MET A 265 -11.51 8.74 15.16
C MET A 265 -10.16 8.57 14.44
N ILE A 266 -9.08 8.22 15.15
CA ILE A 266 -7.87 7.65 14.53
C ILE A 266 -7.36 6.54 15.45
N GLY A 267 -8.06 5.40 15.42
CA GLY A 267 -7.74 4.27 16.31
C GLY A 267 -8.44 2.95 15.98
N ALA A 268 -8.95 2.78 14.76
CA ALA A 268 -9.71 1.57 14.40
C ALA A 268 -9.12 0.76 13.23
N ILE A 269 -8.08 1.24 12.55
CA ILE A 269 -7.50 0.53 11.39
C ILE A 269 -6.27 -0.32 11.75
N ILE A 270 -5.63 -0.10 12.91
CA ILE A 270 -4.39 -0.81 13.28
C ILE A 270 -4.65 -2.10 14.10
N THR A 271 -5.81 -2.27 14.73
CA THR A 271 -6.10 -3.46 15.58
C THR A 271 -6.56 -4.69 14.78
N VAL A 272 -7.00 -4.53 13.53
CA VAL A 272 -7.51 -5.65 12.72
C VAL A 272 -6.35 -6.49 12.13
N ILE A 273 -5.15 -5.95 11.98
CA ILE A 273 -4.00 -6.69 11.43
C ILE A 273 -3.22 -7.46 12.50
N ALA A 274 -3.25 -7.02 13.77
CA ALA A 274 -2.59 -7.74 14.87
C ALA A 274 -3.34 -8.99 15.34
N SER A 275 -4.66 -9.07 15.11
CA SER A 275 -5.48 -10.19 15.59
C SER A 275 -5.52 -11.38 14.61
N TYR A 276 -5.05 -11.21 13.37
CA TYR A 276 -5.06 -12.29 12.37
C TYR A 276 -3.83 -13.21 12.45
N LYS A 277 -2.79 -12.84 13.22
CA LYS A 277 -1.58 -13.65 13.44
C LYS A 277 -1.64 -14.58 14.67
N LEU A 278 -2.74 -14.57 15.43
CA LEU A 278 -2.94 -15.44 16.59
C LEU A 278 -3.95 -16.58 16.35
N TYR A 279 -4.44 -16.73 15.12
CA TYR A 279 -5.36 -17.81 14.74
C TYR A 279 -4.99 -18.40 13.38
N LYS A 280 -3.75 -18.89 13.27
CA LYS A 280 -3.36 -19.97 12.35
C LYS A 280 -2.03 -20.57 12.76
#